data_AF-A0A4Y2SNM4-F1
#
_entry.id   AF-A0A4Y2SNM4-F1
#
_cell.length_a   1.000
_cell.length_b   1.000
_cell.length_c   1.000
_cell.angle_alpha   90.00
_cell.angle_beta   90.00
_cell.angle_gamma   90.00
#
_symmetry.space_group_name_H-M   'P 1'
#
loop_
_entity.id
_entity.type
_entity.pdbx_description
1 polymer ?
#
loop_
_entity_poly.entity_id
_entity_poly.type
_entity_poly.pdbx_seq_one_letter_code
_entity_poly.pdbx_strand_id
1 'polypeptide(L)'
;MEMLNSPETYSWVEVFLDATTSKEELLAAGERFVLYLYGLKRYSTLNEARYYRFLTLTKKSSLRSDFDLEELPPTSEACHQHLLRIFYKFRSGWEINFLPQNGDGDLKP
;
A
#
# COMPACT_ATOMS: atom_id res chain seq x y z
N MET A 1 -4.79 13.51 -7.79
CA MET A 1 -4.76 12.13 -7.26
C MET A 1 -6.19 11.61 -7.26
N GLU A 2 -6.70 11.17 -8.42
CA GLU A 2 -8.07 10.63 -8.61
C GLU A 2 -8.16 9.15 -8.20
N MET A 3 -7.38 8.74 -7.19
CA MET A 3 -7.21 7.34 -6.82
C MET A 3 -8.46 6.70 -6.20
N LEU A 4 -9.40 7.50 -5.70
CA LEU A 4 -10.59 7.03 -5.00
C LEU A 4 -11.83 6.96 -5.90
N ASN A 5 -11.73 7.24 -7.20
CA ASN A 5 -12.90 7.31 -8.08
C ASN A 5 -13.08 6.06 -8.96
N SER A 6 -12.30 4.99 -8.74
CA SER A 6 -12.47 3.72 -9.47
C SER A 6 -13.20 2.69 -8.60
N PRO A 7 -14.17 1.93 -9.15
CA PRO A 7 -14.88 0.89 -8.41
C PRO A 7 -13.94 -0.13 -7.75
N GLU A 8 -12.78 -0.41 -8.36
CA GLU A 8 -11.80 -1.36 -7.80
C GLU A 8 -11.15 -0.85 -6.51
N THR A 9 -10.99 0.47 -6.36
CA THR A 9 -10.36 1.05 -5.16
C THR A 9 -11.26 1.02 -3.94
N TYR A 10 -12.57 1.20 -4.12
CA TYR A 10 -13.57 1.03 -3.06
C TYR A 10 -13.59 -0.41 -2.52
N SER A 11 -13.44 -1.40 -3.41
CA SER A 11 -13.38 -2.82 -3.02
C SER A 11 -12.20 -3.15 -2.11
N TRP A 12 -11.02 -2.53 -2.29
CA TRP A 12 -9.88 -2.81 -1.42
C TRP A 12 -10.01 -2.20 -0.03
N VAL A 13 -10.62 -1.01 0.06
CA VAL A 13 -10.87 -0.35 1.35
C VAL A 13 -11.80 -1.20 2.22
N GLU A 14 -12.83 -1.80 1.61
CA GLU A 14 -13.72 -2.74 2.31
C GLU A 14 -12.95 -3.92 2.90
N VAL A 15 -12.03 -4.52 2.13
CA VAL A 15 -11.16 -5.62 2.60
C VAL A 15 -10.24 -5.17 3.75
N PHE A 16 -9.73 -3.94 3.72
CA PHE A 16 -8.87 -3.43 4.81
C PHE A 16 -9.61 -3.10 6.10
N LEU A 17 -10.89 -2.74 6.00
CA LEU A 17 -11.72 -2.32 7.14
C LEU A 17 -12.54 -3.48 7.74
N ASP A 18 -12.75 -4.55 6.99
CA ASP A 18 -13.50 -5.71 7.45
C ASP A 18 -12.66 -6.60 8.40
N ALA A 19 -13.08 -6.68 9.66
CA ALA A 19 -12.44 -7.50 10.68
C ALA A 19 -12.54 -9.02 10.42
N THR A 20 -13.42 -9.45 9.52
CA THR A 20 -13.62 -10.85 9.14
C THR A 20 -12.76 -11.28 7.95
N THR A 21 -12.13 -10.34 7.25
CA THR A 21 -11.23 -10.60 6.13
C THR A 21 -10.12 -11.57 6.53
N SER A 22 -9.90 -12.60 5.71
CA SER A 22 -8.81 -13.54 5.91
C SER A 22 -7.45 -12.90 5.64
N LYS A 23 -6.40 -13.48 6.21
CA LYS A 23 -5.03 -13.00 5.98
C LYS A 23 -4.68 -13.05 4.49
N GLU A 24 -5.09 -14.10 3.81
CA GLU A 24 -4.79 -14.36 2.40
C GLU A 24 -5.49 -13.34 1.49
N GLU A 25 -6.76 -13.01 1.77
CA GLU A 25 -7.51 -11.98 1.06
C GLU A 25 -6.90 -10.59 1.27
N LEU A 26 -6.54 -10.25 2.51
CA LEU A 26 -5.85 -9.01 2.84
C LEU A 26 -4.55 -8.85 2.04
N LEU A 27 -3.73 -9.90 2.00
CA LEU A 27 -2.45 -9.88 1.29
C LEU A 27 -2.65 -9.75 -0.22
N ALA A 28 -3.62 -10.47 -0.78
CA ALA A 28 -3.92 -10.41 -2.21
C ALA A 28 -4.48 -9.04 -2.63
N ALA A 29 -5.41 -8.47 -1.85
CA ALA A 29 -5.96 -7.14 -2.11
C ALA A 29 -4.89 -6.05 -1.94
N GLY A 30 -4.09 -6.13 -0.88
CA GLY A 30 -3.00 -5.19 -0.65
C GLY A 30 -1.92 -5.21 -1.72
N GLU A 31 -1.52 -6.39 -2.18
CA GLU A 31 -0.55 -6.50 -3.27
C GLU A 31 -1.08 -5.90 -4.59
N ARG A 32 -2.36 -6.14 -4.91
CA ARG A 32 -3.04 -5.52 -6.06
C ARG A 32 -3.13 -4.00 -5.94
N PHE A 33 -3.42 -3.50 -4.74
CA PHE A 33 -3.45 -2.06 -4.47
C PHE A 33 -2.07 -1.41 -4.70
N VAL A 34 -0.99 -2.03 -4.23
CA VAL A 34 0.36 -1.50 -4.47
C VAL A 34 0.74 -1.58 -5.96
N LEU A 35 0.38 -2.64 -6.67
CA LEU A 35 0.57 -2.70 -8.13
C LEU A 35 -0.15 -1.57 -8.85
N TYR A 36 -1.37 -1.25 -8.41
CA TYR A 36 -2.13 -0.12 -8.95
C TYR A 36 -1.46 1.22 -8.65
N LEU A 37 -0.99 1.45 -7.42
CA LEU A 37 -0.26 2.66 -7.01
C LEU A 37 0.94 2.96 -7.89
N TYR A 38 1.69 1.94 -8.30
CA TYR A 38 2.87 2.10 -9.15
C TYR A 38 2.55 2.12 -10.66
N GLY A 39 1.28 2.00 -11.06
CA GLY A 39 0.87 1.92 -12.46
C GLY A 39 1.24 0.58 -13.13
N LEU A 40 1.38 -0.48 -12.33
CA LEU A 40 1.92 -1.80 -12.70
C LEU A 40 0.85 -2.90 -12.69
N LYS A 41 -0.42 -2.54 -12.91
CA LYS A 41 -1.60 -3.44 -12.86
C LYS A 41 -1.58 -4.66 -13.81
N ARG A 42 -0.66 -4.70 -14.78
CA ARG A 42 -0.50 -5.82 -15.72
C ARG A 42 0.27 -7.00 -15.14
N TYR A 43 1.00 -6.78 -14.04
CA TYR A 43 1.81 -7.81 -13.40
C TYR A 43 1.00 -8.54 -12.33
N SER A 44 1.37 -9.79 -12.09
CA SER A 44 0.67 -10.66 -11.13
C SER A 44 1.16 -10.44 -9.70
N THR A 45 2.44 -10.13 -9.53
CA THR A 45 3.10 -9.94 -8.24
C THR A 45 3.98 -8.71 -8.23
N LEU A 46 4.24 -8.16 -7.05
CA LEU A 46 5.17 -7.05 -6.90
C LEU A 46 6.60 -7.44 -7.27
N ASN A 47 7.03 -8.68 -6.98
CA ASN A 47 8.36 -9.16 -7.34
C ASN A 47 8.56 -9.18 -8.87
N GLU A 48 7.58 -9.66 -9.63
CA GLU A 48 7.58 -9.60 -11.09
C GLU A 48 7.62 -8.14 -11.59
N ALA A 49 6.73 -7.30 -11.06
CA ALA A 49 6.63 -5.90 -11.42
C ALA A 49 7.94 -5.14 -11.13
N ARG A 50 8.57 -5.40 -9.99
CA ARG A 50 9.85 -4.83 -9.55
C ARG A 50 10.97 -5.19 -10.51
N TYR A 51 11.06 -6.45 -10.91
CA TYR A 51 12.07 -6.91 -11.86
C TYR A 51 11.96 -6.19 -13.21
N TYR A 52 10.77 -6.15 -13.80
CA TYR A 52 10.58 -5.48 -15.09
C TYR A 52 10.74 -3.96 -15.01
N ARG A 53 10.33 -3.34 -13.89
CA ARG A 53 10.56 -1.92 -13.65
C ARG A 53 12.05 -1.62 -13.58
N PHE A 54 12.82 -2.43 -12.85
CA PHE A 54 14.28 -2.32 -12.80
C PHE A 54 14.92 -2.41 -14.19
N LEU A 55 14.55 -3.42 -14.99
CA LEU A 55 15.04 -3.54 -16.36
C LEU A 55 14.69 -2.31 -17.22
N THR A 56 13.50 -1.75 -17.05
CA THR A 56 13.05 -0.58 -17.80
C THR A 56 13.85 0.67 -17.43
N LEU A 57 14.12 0.87 -16.13
CA LEU A 57 14.89 2.01 -15.63
C LEU A 57 16.35 1.93 -16.04
N THR A 58 16.96 0.76 -15.90
CA THR A 58 18.37 0.53 -16.24
C THR A 58 18.64 0.55 -17.75
N LYS A 59 17.70 0.08 -18.59
CA LYS A 59 17.81 0.20 -20.05
C LYS A 59 17.82 1.64 -20.56
N LYS A 60 17.16 2.55 -19.84
CA LYS A 60 17.11 3.98 -20.17
C LYS A 60 18.27 4.76 -19.55
N SER A 61 18.92 4.20 -18.54
CA SER A 61 20.06 4.80 -17.87
C SER A 61 21.31 4.65 -18.74
N SER A 62 22.04 5.74 -18.95
CA SER A 62 23.42 5.66 -19.45
C SER A 62 24.29 4.96 -18.42
N LEU A 63 25.47 4.44 -18.81
CA LEU A 63 26.43 3.76 -17.92
C LEU A 63 26.86 4.58 -16.68
N ARG A 64 26.47 5.86 -16.57
CA ARG A 64 26.77 6.78 -15.47
C ARG A 64 25.54 7.45 -14.85
N SER A 65 24.32 7.18 -15.30
CA SER A 65 23.14 7.81 -14.69
C SER A 65 22.60 6.93 -13.59
N ASP A 66 22.53 7.50 -12.39
CA ASP A 66 21.74 6.96 -11.30
C ASP A 66 20.27 6.89 -11.73
N PHE A 67 19.59 5.81 -11.37
CA PHE A 67 18.14 5.73 -11.48
C PHE A 67 17.54 5.76 -10.08
N ASP A 68 16.39 6.39 -9.94
CA ASP A 68 15.75 6.52 -8.64
C ASP A 68 15.24 5.15 -8.16
N LEU A 69 15.87 4.62 -7.12
CA LEU A 69 15.47 3.37 -6.48
C LEU A 69 14.04 3.42 -5.94
N GLU A 70 13.56 4.62 -5.62
CA GLU A 70 12.21 4.90 -5.13
C GLU A 70 11.12 4.60 -6.17
N GLU A 71 11.47 4.56 -7.46
CA GLU A 71 10.55 4.16 -8.52
C GLU A 71 10.26 2.66 -8.55
N LEU A 72 11.06 1.85 -7.84
CA LEU A 72 10.84 0.43 -7.75
C LEU A 72 9.73 0.14 -6.71
N PRO A 73 8.68 -0.63 -7.08
CA PRO A 73 7.71 -1.08 -6.09
C PRO A 73 8.41 -1.93 -5.02
N PRO A 74 7.89 -1.98 -3.78
CA PRO A 74 8.44 -2.86 -2.74
C PRO A 74 8.42 -4.33 -3.19
N THR A 75 9.15 -5.21 -2.50
CA THR A 75 8.99 -6.66 -2.72
C THR A 75 7.64 -7.12 -2.17
N SER A 76 7.14 -8.25 -2.68
CA SER A 76 5.90 -8.87 -2.19
C SER A 76 5.96 -9.12 -0.68
N GLU A 77 7.10 -9.62 -0.19
CA GLU A 77 7.32 -9.92 1.22
C GLU A 77 7.31 -8.64 2.09
N ALA A 78 7.94 -7.55 1.63
CA ALA A 78 7.93 -6.28 2.36
C ALA A 78 6.52 -5.68 2.41
N CYS A 79 5.78 -5.77 1.31
CA CYS A 79 4.37 -5.39 1.25
C CYS A 79 3.53 -6.21 2.23
N HIS A 80 3.67 -7.54 2.22
CA HIS A 80 2.93 -8.42 3.11
C HIS A 80 3.25 -8.15 4.58
N GLN A 81 4.52 -7.98 4.94
CA GLN A 81 4.90 -7.62 6.30
C GLN A 81 4.28 -6.30 6.74
N HIS A 82 4.27 -5.29 5.88
CA HIS A 82 3.66 -4.01 6.17
C HIS A 82 2.13 -4.14 6.39
N LEU A 83 1.44 -4.82 5.48
CA LEU A 83 -0.01 -5.06 5.57
C LEU A 83 -0.38 -5.78 6.86
N LEU A 84 0.33 -6.87 7.19
CA LEU A 84 0.07 -7.63 8.42
C LEU A 84 0.35 -6.81 9.66
N ARG A 85 1.42 -6.01 9.67
CA ARG A 85 1.73 -5.12 10.79
C ARG A 85 0.58 -4.14 11.05
N ILE A 86 0.05 -3.52 10.00
CA ILE A 86 -1.06 -2.57 10.11
C ILE A 86 -2.34 -3.28 10.55
N PHE A 87 -2.68 -4.41 9.92
CA PHE A 87 -3.86 -5.21 10.26
C PHE A 87 -3.87 -5.64 11.72
N TYR A 88 -2.76 -6.20 12.22
CA TYR A 88 -2.67 -6.60 13.62
C TYR A 88 -2.68 -5.39 14.55
N LYS A 89 -2.08 -4.26 14.17
CA LYS A 89 -2.12 -3.03 14.98
C LYS A 89 -3.55 -2.54 15.17
N PHE A 90 -4.35 -2.49 14.10
CA PHE A 90 -5.76 -2.13 14.18
C PHE A 90 -6.56 -3.15 14.99
N ARG A 91 -6.39 -4.45 14.72
CA ARG A 91 -7.13 -5.53 15.40
C ARG A 91 -6.83 -5.65 16.89
N SER A 92 -5.60 -5.34 17.30
CA SER A 92 -5.20 -5.37 18.70
C SER A 92 -5.63 -4.14 19.51
N GLY A 93 -6.37 -3.20 18.89
CA GLY A 93 -6.87 -2.01 19.58
C GLY A 93 -5.76 -1.02 19.96
N TRP A 94 -4.57 -1.11 19.35
CA TRP A 94 -3.56 -0.06 19.47
C TRP A 94 -4.06 1.13 18.67
N GLU A 95 -4.82 1.99 19.33
CA GLU A 95 -5.30 3.26 18.81
C GLU A 95 -4.17 3.92 18.01
N ILE A 96 -4.41 4.08 16.72
CA ILE A 96 -3.63 5.02 15.92
C ILE A 96 -4.09 6.40 16.42
N ASN A 97 -3.42 6.90 17.45
CA ASN A 97 -3.52 8.25 17.99
C ASN A 97 -3.03 9.30 16.97
N PHE A 98 -3.62 9.33 15.76
CA PHE A 98 -3.32 10.29 14.71
C PHE A 98 -4.57 10.94 14.09
N LEU A 99 -5.76 10.72 14.65
CA LEU A 99 -6.85 11.64 14.38
C LEU A 99 -6.71 12.81 15.38
N PRO A 100 -6.60 14.07 14.92
CA PRO A 100 -6.67 15.19 15.83
C PRO A 100 -8.01 15.11 16.56
N GLN A 101 -7.95 14.96 17.87
CA GLN A 101 -9.10 15.17 18.74
C GLN A 101 -9.51 16.62 18.49
N ASN A 102 -10.66 16.83 17.86
CA ASN A 102 -11.26 18.15 17.77
C ASN A 102 -11.33 18.68 19.21
N GLY A 103 -10.64 19.79 19.45
CA GLY A 103 -10.55 20.40 20.77
C GLY A 103 -11.88 21.01 21.16
N ASP A 104 -12.80 20.20 21.67
CA ASP A 104 -13.89 20.68 22.51
C ASP A 104 -13.33 20.89 23.92
N GLY A 105 -12.60 22.00 24.04
CA GLY A 105 -12.25 22.59 25.33
C GLY A 105 -13.50 23.20 25.95
N ASP A 106 -14.31 22.36 26.60
CA ASP A 106 -15.33 22.81 27.55
C ASP A 106 -14.63 23.54 28.70
N LEU A 107 -14.63 24.87 28.61
CA LEU A 107 -14.37 25.74 29.75
C LEU A 107 -15.56 25.65 30.71
N LYS A 108 -15.31 25.16 31.92
CA LYS A 108 -16.14 25.43 33.09
C LYS A 108 -15.45 25.00 34.40
N PRO A 109 -15.75 25.69 35.50
CA PRO A 109 -15.72 27.14 35.73
C PRO A 109 -14.43 27.60 36.42
#